data_AF-A0AAW0EE52-F1
#
_entry.id   AF-A0AAW0EE52-F1
#
_cell.length_a   1.000
_cell.length_b   1.000
_cell.length_c   1.000
_cell.angle_alpha   90.00
_cell.angle_beta   90.00
_cell.angle_gamma   90.00
#
_symmetry.space_group_name_H-M   'P 1'
#
loop_
_entity.id
_entity.type
_entity.pdbx_description
1 polymer ?
#
loop_
_entity_poly.entity_id
_entity_poly.type
_entity_poly.pdbx_seq_one_letter_code
_entity_poly.pdbx_strand_id
1 'polypeptide(L)'
;MDEEQWKTDLEPVVAEIMTSGGPVGYVAYTKAYAKLYNCLTAGDGEMFGSVEERQDKLYTHTQNFFDEHTKRICLAASTDNAELVAYYNAEWNRFSNGADAVNRLFTYFNRHYARRTRGDANIAVIRNLAFKCWKDNVFDPLSVRLASVTNQVQIESIRNLLASEDLLVDQRKEMCLGSPASG
;
A
#
# COMPACT_ATOMS: atom_id res chain seq x y z
N MET A 1 2.11 24.85 -7.52
CA MET A 1 2.09 24.06 -8.76
C MET A 1 0.64 23.97 -9.19
N ASP A 2 0.34 24.28 -10.44
CA ASP A 2 -1.00 24.08 -11.00
C ASP A 2 -1.20 22.60 -11.40
N GLU A 3 -2.42 22.27 -11.82
CA GLU A 3 -2.80 20.90 -12.19
C GLU A 3 -2.03 20.40 -13.42
N GLU A 4 -1.74 21.29 -14.37
CA GLU A 4 -1.00 20.94 -15.59
C GLU A 4 0.44 20.52 -15.25
N GLN A 5 1.15 21.33 -14.46
CA GLN A 5 2.49 21.02 -13.99
C GLN A 5 2.52 19.73 -13.15
N TRP A 6 1.50 19.48 -12.33
CA TRP A 6 1.38 18.22 -11.60
C TRP A 6 1.32 17.03 -12.56
N LYS A 7 0.42 17.09 -13.54
CA LYS A 7 0.18 16.01 -14.51
C LYS A 7 1.39 15.76 -15.42
N THR A 8 2.15 16.80 -15.76
CA THR A 8 3.31 16.65 -16.65
C THR A 8 4.57 16.23 -15.92
N ASP A 9 4.84 16.83 -14.75
CA ASP A 9 6.17 16.77 -14.13
C ASP A 9 6.27 15.78 -12.97
N LEU A 10 5.18 15.59 -12.20
CA LEU A 10 5.20 14.77 -10.98
C LEU A 10 4.40 13.48 -11.10
N GLU A 11 3.17 13.55 -11.60
CA GLU A 11 2.27 12.40 -11.65
C GLU A 11 2.88 11.18 -12.37
N PRO A 12 3.57 11.31 -13.52
CA PRO A 12 4.16 10.16 -14.20
C PRO A 12 5.24 9.48 -13.36
N VAL A 13 6.05 10.28 -12.65
CA VAL A 13 7.11 9.78 -11.76
C VAL A 13 6.49 9.07 -10.55
N VAL A 14 5.47 9.66 -9.94
CA VAL A 14 4.74 9.04 -8.82
C VAL A 14 4.08 7.73 -9.27
N ALA A 15 3.43 7.72 -10.44
CA ALA A 15 2.82 6.53 -11.01
C ALA A 15 3.84 5.43 -11.31
N GLU A 16 5.02 5.79 -11.83
CA GLU A 16 6.12 4.85 -12.06
C GLU A 16 6.61 4.24 -10.75
N ILE A 17 6.80 5.04 -9.68
CA ILE A 17 7.16 4.55 -8.35
C ILE A 17 6.12 3.55 -7.84
N MET A 18 4.84 3.91 -7.92
CA MET A 18 3.75 3.09 -7.38
C MET A 18 3.56 1.79 -8.15
N THR A 19 3.88 1.76 -9.44
CA THR A 19 3.69 0.58 -10.29
C THR A 19 4.89 -0.36 -10.26
N SER A 20 6.11 0.19 -10.33
CA SER A 20 7.33 -0.61 -10.44
C SER A 20 7.76 -1.24 -9.13
N GLY A 21 7.39 -0.66 -7.99
CA GLY A 21 7.91 -1.05 -6.67
C GLY A 21 9.44 -0.91 -6.55
N GLY A 22 10.08 -0.26 -7.52
CA GLY A 22 11.52 -0.19 -7.71
C GLY A 22 12.04 1.24 -7.89
N PRO A 23 13.37 1.42 -8.04
CA PRO A 23 13.96 2.75 -8.20
C PRO A 23 13.58 3.32 -9.56
N VAL A 24 12.88 4.46 -9.56
CA VAL A 24 12.70 5.26 -10.77
C VAL A 24 14.06 5.69 -11.32
N GLY A 25 14.15 5.83 -12.64
CA GLY A 25 15.34 6.36 -13.30
C GLY A 25 15.82 7.65 -12.62
N TYR A 26 17.10 7.66 -12.21
CA TYR A 26 17.69 8.76 -11.42
C TYR A 26 17.42 10.15 -12.01
N VAL A 27 17.45 10.28 -13.33
CA VAL A 27 17.17 11.54 -14.04
C VAL A 27 15.75 12.02 -13.81
N ALA A 28 14.75 11.15 -13.90
CA ALA A 28 13.35 11.50 -13.69
C ALA A 28 13.09 11.85 -12.21
N TYR A 29 13.66 11.06 -11.29
CA TYR A 29 13.59 11.32 -9.86
C TYR A 29 14.17 12.69 -9.48
N THR A 30 15.40 13.00 -9.92
CA THR A 30 16.06 14.27 -9.60
C THR A 30 15.32 15.46 -10.21
N LYS A 31 14.75 15.32 -11.42
CA LYS A 31 13.92 16.35 -12.03
C LYS A 31 12.66 16.63 -11.21
N ALA A 32 11.93 15.59 -10.82
CA ALA A 32 10.73 15.71 -9.98
C ALA A 32 11.06 16.33 -8.62
N TYR A 33 12.17 15.90 -8.00
CA TYR A 33 12.63 16.47 -6.74
C TYR A 33 12.96 17.97 -6.86
N ALA A 34 13.69 18.37 -7.91
CA ALA A 34 14.02 19.78 -8.15
C ALA A 34 12.76 20.63 -8.37
N LYS A 35 11.75 20.08 -9.06
CA LYS A 35 10.45 20.75 -9.26
C LYS A 35 9.69 20.94 -7.95
N LEU A 36 9.63 19.89 -7.11
CA LEU A 36 9.07 19.97 -5.76
C LEU A 36 9.78 21.03 -4.92
N TYR A 37 11.12 21.01 -4.93
CA TYR A 37 11.92 22.00 -4.20
C TYR A 37 11.61 23.42 -4.67
N ASN A 38 11.69 23.68 -5.97
CA ASN A 38 11.42 25.01 -6.55
C ASN A 38 9.98 25.48 -6.28
N CYS A 39 8.99 24.58 -6.33
CA CYS A 39 7.60 24.92 -6.00
C CYS A 39 7.44 25.39 -4.55
N LEU A 40 8.31 24.92 -3.65
CA LEU A 40 8.25 25.19 -2.22
C LEU A 40 9.21 26.30 -1.76
N THR A 41 10.15 26.73 -2.60
CA THR A 41 11.16 27.75 -2.28
C THR A 41 11.13 28.98 -3.19
N ALA A 42 10.50 28.91 -4.36
CA ALA A 42 10.31 30.10 -5.21
C ALA A 42 9.54 31.15 -4.40
N GLY A 43 10.13 32.34 -4.25
CA GLY A 43 9.58 33.43 -3.44
C GLY A 43 8.16 33.83 -3.84
N ASP A 44 7.55 34.69 -3.02
CA ASP A 44 6.20 35.23 -3.21
C ASP A 44 6.16 36.16 -4.43
N GLY A 45 6.22 35.57 -5.63
CA GLY A 45 5.90 36.26 -6.87
C GLY A 45 4.38 36.37 -6.98
N GLU A 46 3.87 37.58 -7.20
CA GLU A 46 2.43 37.92 -7.31
C GLU A 46 1.63 37.01 -8.28
N MET A 47 2.31 36.26 -9.15
CA MET A 47 1.71 35.41 -10.19
C MET A 47 1.42 33.95 -9.77
N PHE A 48 2.05 33.41 -8.72
CA PHE A 48 1.99 31.96 -8.41
C PHE A 48 1.33 31.60 -7.07
N GLY A 49 0.74 32.57 -6.38
CA GLY A 49 0.14 32.39 -5.06
C GLY A 49 1.18 32.18 -3.96
N SER A 50 0.73 32.13 -2.71
CA SER A 50 1.64 31.95 -1.58
C SER A 50 2.27 30.55 -1.57
N VAL A 51 3.35 30.37 -0.83
CA VAL A 51 3.93 29.03 -0.59
C VAL A 51 2.89 28.10 0.06
N GLU A 52 2.05 28.59 0.97
CA GLU A 52 1.01 27.77 1.59
C GLU A 52 -0.04 27.30 0.59
N GLU A 53 -0.53 28.19 -0.29
CA GLU A 53 -1.52 27.82 -1.31
C GLU A 53 -0.97 26.75 -2.26
N ARG A 54 0.31 26.86 -2.63
CA ARG A 54 0.97 25.85 -3.47
C ARG A 54 1.16 24.52 -2.75
N GLN A 55 1.44 24.55 -1.45
CA GLN A 55 1.51 23.35 -0.61
C GLN A 55 0.15 22.64 -0.51
N ASP A 56 -0.92 23.39 -0.29
CA ASP A 56 -2.26 22.83 -0.14
C ASP A 56 -2.73 22.20 -1.47
N LYS A 57 -2.49 22.88 -2.61
CA LYS A 57 -2.74 22.28 -3.94
C LYS A 57 -1.95 21.00 -4.16
N LEU A 58 -0.67 20.98 -3.80
CA LEU A 58 0.18 19.79 -3.93
C LEU A 58 -0.34 18.62 -3.08
N TYR A 59 -0.78 18.91 -1.85
CA TYR A 59 -1.42 17.93 -0.99
C TYR A 59 -2.69 17.35 -1.64
N THR A 60 -3.58 18.22 -2.14
CA THR A 60 -4.83 17.81 -2.80
C THR A 60 -4.58 16.96 -4.05
N HIS A 61 -3.66 17.37 -4.92
CA HIS A 61 -3.32 16.57 -6.10
C HIS A 61 -2.76 15.20 -5.73
N THR A 62 -1.89 15.14 -4.72
CA THR A 62 -1.32 13.88 -4.25
C THR A 62 -2.39 12.98 -3.62
N GLN A 63 -3.33 13.56 -2.86
CA GLN A 63 -4.47 12.82 -2.30
C GLN A 63 -5.35 12.23 -3.39
N ASN A 64 -5.75 13.05 -4.38
CA ASN A 64 -6.58 12.59 -5.49
C ASN A 64 -5.91 11.45 -6.26
N PHE A 65 -4.61 11.56 -6.52
CA PHE A 65 -3.84 10.49 -7.15
C PHE A 65 -3.90 9.19 -6.33
N PHE A 66 -3.62 9.25 -5.02
CA PHE A 66 -3.67 8.05 -4.18
C PHE A 66 -5.07 7.46 -4.12
N ASP A 67 -6.11 8.30 -4.00
CA ASP A 67 -7.50 7.84 -3.99
C ASP A 67 -7.87 7.11 -5.28
N GLU A 68 -7.54 7.68 -6.45
CA GLU A 68 -7.80 7.04 -7.73
C GLU A 68 -7.00 5.75 -7.91
N HIS A 69 -5.73 5.75 -7.49
CA HIS A 69 -4.87 4.59 -7.59
C HIS A 69 -5.38 3.44 -6.70
N THR A 70 -5.75 3.71 -5.46
CA THR A 70 -6.26 2.68 -4.54
C THR A 70 -7.65 2.18 -4.94
N LYS A 71 -8.53 3.04 -5.47
CA LYS A 71 -9.81 2.62 -6.07
C LYS A 71 -9.61 1.67 -7.25
N ARG A 72 -8.62 1.93 -8.12
CA ARG A 72 -8.26 1.04 -9.23
C ARG A 72 -7.78 -0.32 -8.73
N ILE A 73 -6.95 -0.36 -7.69
CA ILE A 73 -6.51 -1.61 -7.05
C ILE A 73 -7.70 -2.41 -6.50
N CYS A 74 -8.63 -1.75 -5.82
CA CYS A 74 -9.82 -2.42 -5.29
C CYS A 74 -10.73 -2.94 -6.41
N LEU A 75 -10.91 -2.19 -7.49
CA LEU A 75 -11.73 -2.59 -8.64
C LEU A 75 -11.16 -3.82 -9.36
N ALA A 76 -9.85 -3.95 -9.40
CA ALA A 76 -9.16 -5.09 -10.02
C ALA A 76 -9.10 -6.34 -9.10
N ALA A 77 -9.60 -6.27 -7.86
CA ALA A 77 -9.57 -7.40 -6.95
C ALA A 77 -10.42 -8.57 -7.47
N SER A 78 -9.87 -9.79 -7.40
CA SER A 78 -10.57 -11.01 -7.85
C SER A 78 -11.90 -11.20 -7.11
N THR A 79 -12.90 -11.72 -7.83
CA THR A 79 -14.15 -12.18 -7.22
C THR A 79 -13.96 -13.51 -6.50
N ASP A 80 -12.95 -14.30 -6.88
CA ASP A 80 -12.59 -15.52 -6.17
C ASP A 80 -11.91 -15.18 -4.85
N ASN A 81 -12.42 -15.80 -3.80
CA ASN A 81 -11.94 -15.69 -2.44
C ASN A 81 -10.52 -16.27 -2.26
N ALA A 82 -10.19 -17.38 -2.91
CA ALA A 82 -8.87 -18.01 -2.77
C ALA A 82 -7.76 -17.13 -3.34
N GLU A 83 -8.02 -16.47 -4.47
CA GLU A 83 -7.08 -15.57 -5.14
C GLU A 83 -7.02 -14.19 -4.46
N LEU A 84 -8.09 -13.77 -3.79
CA LEU A 84 -8.21 -12.44 -3.17
C LEU A 84 -7.09 -12.18 -2.14
N VAL A 85 -6.75 -13.17 -1.30
CA VAL A 85 -5.73 -13.00 -0.26
C VAL A 85 -4.35 -12.86 -0.88
N ALA A 86 -4.03 -13.68 -1.88
CA ALA A 86 -2.76 -13.58 -2.60
C ALA A 86 -2.63 -12.24 -3.32
N TYR A 87 -3.69 -11.82 -4.03
CA TYR A 87 -3.76 -10.51 -4.69
C TYR A 87 -3.58 -9.36 -3.69
N TYR A 88 -4.34 -9.35 -2.59
CA TYR A 88 -4.26 -8.30 -1.58
C TYR A 88 -2.85 -8.17 -1.01
N ASN A 89 -2.21 -9.30 -0.67
CA ASN A 89 -0.84 -9.29 -0.14
C ASN A 89 0.18 -8.76 -1.17
N ALA A 90 0.06 -9.17 -2.43
CA ALA A 90 0.94 -8.71 -3.49
C ALA A 90 0.80 -7.19 -3.71
N GLU A 91 -0.43 -6.69 -3.83
CA GLU A 91 -0.69 -5.27 -4.04
C GLU A 91 -0.36 -4.43 -2.80
N TRP A 92 -0.60 -4.93 -1.58
CA TRP A 92 -0.18 -4.25 -0.35
C TRP A 92 1.33 -4.07 -0.29
N ASN A 93 2.09 -5.13 -0.60
CA ASN A 93 3.55 -5.07 -0.61
C ASN A 93 4.07 -4.08 -1.66
N ARG A 94 3.50 -4.10 -2.88
CA ARG A 94 3.86 -3.13 -3.92
C ARG A 94 3.52 -1.69 -3.50
N PHE A 95 2.29 -1.48 -3.05
CA PHE A 95 1.77 -0.17 -2.67
C PHE A 95 2.53 0.45 -1.50
N SER A 96 2.78 -0.32 -0.43
CA SER A 96 3.48 0.19 0.76
C SER A 96 4.93 0.56 0.46
N ASN A 97 5.64 -0.25 -0.35
CA ASN A 97 6.99 0.09 -0.82
C ASN A 97 7.00 1.33 -1.72
N GLY A 98 6.03 1.45 -2.63
CA GLY A 98 5.83 2.62 -3.48
C GLY A 98 5.57 3.89 -2.65
N ALA A 99 4.65 3.81 -1.68
CA ALA A 99 4.32 4.91 -0.78
C ALA A 99 5.56 5.41 -0.01
N ASP A 100 6.47 4.51 0.38
CA ASP A 100 7.72 4.87 1.04
C ASP A 100 8.72 5.56 0.11
N ALA A 101 8.78 5.14 -1.15
CA ALA A 101 9.58 5.82 -2.16
C ALA A 101 9.02 7.22 -2.51
N VAL A 102 7.70 7.35 -2.66
CA VAL A 102 7.03 8.66 -2.88
C VAL A 102 7.23 9.56 -1.65
N ASN A 103 7.10 9.03 -0.44
CA ASN A 103 7.35 9.79 0.78
C ASN A 103 8.79 10.35 0.84
N ARG A 104 9.77 9.59 0.36
CA ARG A 104 11.17 10.05 0.23
C ARG A 104 11.31 11.15 -0.82
N LEU A 105 10.67 11.01 -1.99
CA LEU A 105 10.62 12.08 -3.01
C LEU A 105 10.05 13.39 -2.42
N PHE A 106 9.04 13.29 -1.54
CA PHE A 106 8.37 14.42 -0.90
C PHE A 106 9.01 14.84 0.44
N THR A 107 10.24 14.43 0.76
CA THR A 107 10.87 14.73 2.08
C THR A 107 10.86 16.22 2.42
N TYR A 108 11.11 17.09 1.43
CA TYR A 108 11.08 18.54 1.65
C TYR A 108 9.65 19.02 1.94
N PHE A 109 8.68 18.59 1.13
CA PHE A 109 7.26 18.89 1.36
C PHE A 109 6.80 18.46 2.76
N ASN A 110 7.07 17.21 3.15
CA ASN A 110 6.68 16.65 4.44
C ASN A 110 7.15 17.53 5.59
N ARG A 111 8.43 17.93 5.57
CA ARG A 111 9.02 18.77 6.62
C ARG A 111 8.29 20.11 6.78
N HIS A 112 8.06 20.81 5.68
CA HIS A 112 7.46 22.14 5.72
C HIS A 112 5.96 22.09 6.02
N TYR A 113 5.23 21.17 5.38
CA TYR A 113 3.80 21.01 5.59
C TYR A 113 3.47 20.54 7.00
N ALA A 114 4.22 19.56 7.53
CA ALA A 114 3.99 19.02 8.87
C ALA A 114 4.31 20.04 9.97
N ARG A 115 5.41 20.79 9.81
CA ARG A 115 5.75 21.89 10.73
C ARG A 115 4.62 22.92 10.80
N ARG A 116 3.99 23.24 9.67
CA ARG A 116 2.87 24.20 9.59
C ARG A 116 1.58 23.64 10.20
N THR A 117 1.20 22.42 9.85
CA THR A 117 -0.14 21.88 10.16
C THR A 117 -0.24 21.14 11.49
N ARG A 118 0.87 20.59 11.97
CA ARG A 118 0.93 19.73 13.16
C ARG A 118 1.95 20.18 14.19
N GLY A 119 2.79 21.16 13.88
CA GLY A 119 3.85 21.64 14.74
C GLY A 119 5.08 20.73 14.81
N ASP A 120 5.06 19.55 14.18
CA ASP A 120 6.17 18.60 14.15
C ASP A 120 6.57 18.30 12.70
N ALA A 121 7.83 18.58 12.38
CA ALA A 121 8.37 18.41 11.03
C ALA A 121 8.75 16.96 10.69
N ASN A 122 8.72 16.05 11.67
CA ASN A 122 9.11 14.64 11.49
C ASN A 122 7.96 13.75 11.02
N ILE A 123 6.75 14.30 10.86
CA ILE A 123 5.60 13.53 10.42
C ILE A 123 5.72 13.22 8.92
N ALA A 124 5.62 11.94 8.59
CA ALA A 124 5.56 11.44 7.22
C ALA A 124 4.15 11.67 6.62
N VAL A 125 3.82 12.93 6.32
CA VAL A 125 2.48 13.35 5.86
C VAL A 125 2.04 12.55 4.64
N ILE A 126 2.90 12.41 3.65
CA ILE A 126 2.58 11.74 2.38
C ILE A 126 2.41 10.22 2.57
N ARG A 127 3.25 9.58 3.39
CA ARG A 127 3.06 8.15 3.75
C ARG A 127 1.73 7.93 4.48
N ASN A 128 1.42 8.77 5.46
CA ASN A 128 0.17 8.67 6.22
C ASN A 128 -1.05 8.88 5.34
N LEU A 129 -0.98 9.83 4.40
CA LEU A 129 -2.01 10.05 3.39
C LEU A 129 -2.22 8.80 2.54
N ALA A 130 -1.14 8.21 2.00
CA ALA A 130 -1.22 6.99 1.20
C ALA A 130 -1.88 5.83 1.98
N PHE A 131 -1.50 5.62 3.25
CA PHE A 131 -2.06 4.56 4.08
C PHE A 131 -3.53 4.81 4.46
N LYS A 132 -3.92 6.07 4.65
CA LYS A 132 -5.32 6.42 4.80
C LYS A 132 -6.12 6.05 3.54
N CYS A 133 -5.64 6.43 2.35
CA CYS A 133 -6.29 6.08 1.08
C CYS A 133 -6.36 4.57 0.85
N TRP A 134 -5.34 3.80 1.25
CA TRP A 134 -5.38 2.34 1.19
C TRP A 134 -6.45 1.77 2.11
N LYS A 135 -6.49 2.23 3.36
CA LYS A 135 -7.49 1.79 4.34
C LYS A 135 -8.90 2.05 3.80
N ASP A 136 -9.18 3.28 3.42
CA ASP A 136 -10.52 3.72 3.04
C ASP A 136 -11.00 3.05 1.74
N ASN A 137 -10.12 2.90 0.74
CA ASN A 137 -10.53 2.48 -0.60
C ASN A 137 -10.23 1.00 -0.93
N VAL A 138 -9.36 0.31 -0.18
CA VAL A 138 -9.01 -1.10 -0.43
C VAL A 138 -9.35 -1.99 0.76
N PHE A 139 -8.80 -1.68 1.94
CA PHE A 139 -8.98 -2.55 3.10
C PHE A 139 -10.43 -2.57 3.57
N ASP A 140 -11.04 -1.41 3.81
CA ASP A 140 -12.41 -1.34 4.34
C ASP A 140 -13.42 -2.05 3.40
N PRO A 141 -13.41 -1.83 2.08
CA PRO A 141 -14.28 -2.56 1.14
C PRO A 141 -14.05 -4.07 1.06
N LEU A 142 -12.80 -4.54 1.25
CA LEU A 142 -12.45 -5.96 1.12
C LEU A 142 -12.41 -6.70 2.46
N SER A 143 -12.46 -5.99 3.59
CA SER A 143 -12.24 -6.50 4.95
C SER A 143 -13.10 -7.71 5.30
N VAL A 144 -14.40 -7.65 5.01
CA VAL A 144 -15.36 -8.73 5.29
C VAL A 144 -15.01 -9.98 4.50
N ARG A 145 -14.68 -9.83 3.21
CA ARG A 145 -14.29 -10.95 2.34
C ARG A 145 -12.97 -11.55 2.82
N LEU A 146 -11.95 -10.72 3.03
CA LEU A 146 -10.63 -11.14 3.52
C LEU A 146 -10.74 -11.93 4.84
N ALA A 147 -11.56 -11.46 5.78
CA ALA A 147 -11.81 -12.16 7.05
C ALA A 147 -12.48 -13.52 6.82
N SER A 148 -13.50 -13.58 5.94
CA SER A 148 -14.19 -14.84 5.61
C SER A 148 -13.24 -15.89 5.04
N VAL A 149 -12.39 -15.52 4.08
CA VAL A 149 -11.43 -16.45 3.46
C VAL A 149 -10.40 -16.92 4.47
N THR A 150 -9.85 -15.99 5.26
CA THR A 150 -8.83 -16.33 6.26
C THR A 150 -9.38 -17.33 7.28
N ASN A 151 -10.60 -17.11 7.75
CA ASN A 151 -11.28 -18.05 8.66
C ASN A 151 -11.52 -19.41 8.01
N GLN A 152 -11.92 -19.45 6.73
CA GLN A 152 -12.11 -20.71 6.00
C GLN A 152 -10.81 -21.52 5.90
N VAL A 153 -9.70 -20.85 5.54
CA VAL A 153 -8.37 -21.49 5.45
C VAL A 153 -7.92 -22.02 6.81
N GLN A 154 -8.16 -21.29 7.90
CA GLN A 154 -7.85 -21.74 9.26
C GLN A 154 -8.67 -22.96 9.66
N ILE A 155 -9.98 -22.96 9.40
CA ILE A 155 -10.86 -24.08 9.69
C ILE A 155 -10.40 -25.33 8.92
N GLU A 156 -10.06 -25.19 7.64
CA GLU A 156 -9.62 -26.31 6.82
C GLU A 156 -8.26 -26.86 7.28
N SER A 157 -7.36 -25.98 7.68
CA SER A 157 -6.08 -26.37 8.28
C SER A 157 -6.28 -27.20 9.56
N ILE A 158 -7.23 -26.80 10.41
CA ILE A 158 -7.58 -27.55 11.63
C ILE A 158 -8.18 -28.92 11.29
N ARG A 159 -9.10 -28.99 10.31
CA ARG A 159 -9.69 -30.28 9.87
C ARG A 159 -8.63 -31.26 9.38
N ASN A 160 -7.67 -30.76 8.59
CA ASN A 160 -6.57 -31.59 8.07
C ASN A 160 -5.66 -32.11 9.19
N LEU A 161 -5.37 -31.28 10.20
CA LEU A 161 -4.61 -31.73 11.37
C LEU A 161 -5.35 -32.83 12.14
N LEU A 162 -6.64 -32.64 12.42
CA LEU A 162 -7.46 -33.64 13.12
C LEU A 162 -7.55 -34.96 12.35
N ALA A 163 -7.79 -34.90 11.04
CA ALA A 163 -7.83 -36.10 10.19
C ALA A 163 -6.49 -36.86 10.19
N SER A 164 -5.37 -36.14 10.25
CA SER A 164 -4.04 -36.76 10.34
C SER A 164 -3.80 -37.46 11.68
N GLU A 165 -4.31 -36.90 12.79
CA GLU A 165 -4.23 -37.54 14.11
C GLU A 165 -5.09 -38.81 14.18
N ASP A 166 -6.32 -38.77 13.66
CA ASP A 166 -7.21 -39.94 13.62
C ASP A 166 -6.59 -41.10 12.83
N LEU A 167 -5.98 -40.80 11.67
CA LEU A 167 -5.30 -41.81 10.85
C LEU A 167 -4.11 -42.46 11.60
N LEU A 168 -3.35 -41.66 12.35
CA LEU A 168 -2.23 -42.16 13.17
C LEU A 168 -2.71 -43.03 14.33
N VAL A 169 -3.85 -42.68 14.94
CA VAL A 169 -4.48 -43.47 16.01
C VAL A 169 -4.93 -44.83 15.47
N ASP A 170 -5.54 -44.87 14.29
CA ASP A 170 -6.03 -46.11 13.68
C ASP A 170 -4.88 -47.01 13.22
N GLN A 171 -3.82 -46.45 12.60
CA GLN A 171 -2.60 -47.21 12.29
C GLN A 171 -1.95 -47.83 13.54
N ARG A 172 -1.94 -47.12 14.68
CA ARG A 172 -1.43 -47.68 15.95
C ARG A 172 -2.29 -48.83 16.47
N LYS A 173 -3.62 -48.74 16.38
CA LYS A 173 -4.53 -49.82 16.80
C LYS A 173 -4.30 -51.07 15.96
N GLU A 174 -4.14 -50.95 14.65
CA GLU A 174 -3.88 -52.08 13.74
C GLU A 174 -2.54 -52.77 14.05
N MET A 175 -1.48 -51.99 14.33
CA MET A 175 -0.19 -52.56 14.77
C MET A 175 -0.27 -53.28 16.11
N CYS A 176 -1.12 -52.82 17.04
CA CYS A 176 -1.32 -53.49 18.33
C CYS A 176 -2.19 -54.76 18.22
N LEU A 177 -3.09 -54.84 17.24
CA LEU A 177 -3.96 -56.01 17.00
C LEU A 177 -3.31 -57.07 16.09
N GLY A 178 -2.28 -56.71 15.34
CA GLY A 178 -1.63 -57.58 14.36
C GLY A 178 -0.51 -58.50 14.86
N SER A 179 -0.33 -58.70 16.17
CA SER A 179 0.66 -59.67 16.67
C SER A 179 0.04 -61.08 16.70
N PRO A 180 0.38 -62.00 15.76
CA PRO A 180 -0.14 -63.35 15.81
C PRO A 180 0.59 -64.07 16.94
N ALA A 181 -0.18 -64.70 17.84
CA ALA A 181 0.34 -65.74 18.70
C ALA A 181 0.93 -66.85 17.83
N SER A 182 2.24 -66.77 17.55
CA SER A 182 3.02 -67.91 17.05
C SER A 182 3.16 -68.89 18.21
N GLY A 183 2.44 -70.01 18.08
CA GLY A 183 2.47 -71.14 19.01
C GLY A 183 3.73 -71.99 18.90
#